data_AF-A0A2V3U515-F1
#
_entry.id   AF-A0A2V3U515-F1
#
_cell.length_a   1.000
_cell.length_b   1.000
_cell.length_c   1.000
_cell.angle_alpha   90.00
_cell.angle_beta   90.00
_cell.angle_gamma   90.00
#
_symmetry.space_group_name_H-M   'P 1'
#
loop_
_entity.id
_entity.type
_entity.pdbx_description
1 polymer ?
#
loop_
_entity_poly.entity_id
_entity_poly.type
_entity_poly.pdbx_seq_one_letter_code
_entity_poly.pdbx_strand_id
1 'polypeptide(L)'
;MAVFEVDMPSGGTANWVDHEVLRSIIKAGIVAHGQGKLTKHQEHIGQRCVHLGSALIGVGLVALIDEATGYQYAREPNALQDLISKLIREEARDWDRRFHPTYYQAICKLFGFHYGNQHRALPSIVGKITETWIYKAVVPSEIVEEIRARKKSEKLHQWLTDDAGLRLLEKQIDAVTTLAKSSVDYRDFEARCTQAFCKPGQQLSMIYPQGGVQ
;
A
#
# COMPACT_ATOMS: atom_id res chain seq x y z
N MET A 1 6.03 -9.93 40.78
CA MET A 1 5.93 -9.15 39.54
C MET A 1 4.83 -8.12 39.77
N ALA A 2 5.17 -6.83 39.86
CA ALA A 2 4.16 -5.80 40.04
C ALA A 2 3.48 -5.57 38.68
N VAL A 3 2.22 -5.95 38.58
CA VAL A 3 1.34 -5.56 37.46
C VAL A 3 0.61 -4.32 37.93
N PHE A 4 0.79 -3.21 37.24
CA PHE A 4 0.05 -1.98 37.50
C PHE A 4 -0.62 -1.50 36.22
N GLU A 5 -1.81 -0.91 36.37
CA GLU A 5 -2.55 -0.37 35.24
C GLU A 5 -1.92 0.92 34.75
N VAL A 6 -1.93 1.10 33.43
CA VAL A 6 -1.45 2.29 32.72
C VAL A 6 -2.55 2.79 31.79
N ASP A 7 -2.75 4.10 31.78
CA ASP A 7 -3.67 4.77 30.85
C ASP A 7 -3.07 4.80 29.44
N MET A 8 -3.85 4.36 28.47
CA MET A 8 -3.42 4.28 27.07
C MET A 8 -3.70 5.59 26.33
N PRO A 9 -2.81 6.05 25.43
CA PRO A 9 -3.02 7.30 24.65
C PRO A 9 -4.30 7.33 23.81
N SER A 10 -4.80 6.15 23.41
CA SER A 10 -6.04 5.97 22.65
C SER A 10 -7.31 5.95 23.53
N GLY A 11 -7.16 6.12 24.85
CA GLY A 11 -8.20 5.88 25.85
C GLY A 11 -8.23 4.43 26.34
N GLY A 12 -8.63 4.24 27.60
CA GLY A 12 -8.68 2.94 28.30
C GLY A 12 -7.44 2.63 29.14
N THR A 13 -7.47 1.56 29.92
CA THR A 13 -6.36 1.08 30.76
C THR A 13 -5.78 -0.23 30.24
N ALA A 14 -4.48 -0.44 30.44
CA ALA A 14 -3.80 -1.69 30.12
C ALA A 14 -2.88 -2.11 31.28
N ASN A 15 -2.60 -3.40 31.37
CA ASN A 15 -1.62 -3.91 32.34
C ASN A 15 -0.21 -3.69 31.83
N TRP A 16 0.60 -2.98 32.61
CA TRP A 16 2.02 -2.82 32.32
C TRP A 16 2.77 -4.13 32.57
N VAL A 17 3.70 -4.45 31.66
CA VAL A 17 4.60 -5.61 31.76
C VAL A 17 6.00 -5.17 31.38
N ASP A 18 6.98 -5.58 32.18
CA ASP A 18 8.39 -5.32 31.91
C ASP A 18 8.85 -6.00 30.61
N HIS A 19 9.64 -5.30 29.80
CA HIS A 19 10.19 -5.82 28.56
C HIS A 19 11.01 -7.11 28.72
N GLU A 20 11.68 -7.34 29.85
CA GLU A 20 12.40 -8.58 30.15
C GLU A 20 11.45 -9.76 30.32
N VAL A 21 10.29 -9.53 30.92
CA VAL A 21 9.24 -10.54 31.07
C VAL A 21 8.67 -10.89 29.71
N LEU A 22 8.35 -9.88 28.89
CA LEU A 22 7.86 -10.10 27.53
C LEU A 22 8.87 -10.88 26.68
N ARG A 23 10.15 -10.49 26.73
CA ARG A 23 11.25 -11.21 26.07
C ARG A 23 11.32 -12.67 26.50
N SER A 24 11.21 -12.92 27.81
CA SER A 24 11.27 -14.27 28.37
C SER A 24 10.09 -15.13 27.91
N ILE A 25 8.87 -14.57 27.88
CA ILE A 25 7.67 -15.26 27.38
C ILE A 25 7.82 -15.61 25.89
N ILE A 26 8.22 -14.65 25.06
CA ILE A 26 8.41 -14.87 23.62
C ILE A 26 9.44 -15.96 23.40
N LYS A 27 10.61 -15.87 24.05
CA LYS A 27 11.67 -16.87 23.94
C LYS A 27 11.19 -18.26 24.36
N ALA A 28 10.55 -18.37 25.51
CA ALA A 28 10.02 -19.64 26.01
C ALA A 28 8.96 -20.23 25.06
N GLY A 29 8.04 -19.40 24.56
CA GLY A 29 7.01 -19.79 23.61
C GLY A 29 7.57 -20.29 22.28
N ILE A 30 8.58 -19.61 21.72
CA ILE A 30 9.28 -20.04 20.50
C ILE A 30 9.94 -21.40 20.70
N VAL A 31 10.69 -21.58 21.79
CA VAL A 31 11.38 -22.85 22.06
C VAL A 31 10.36 -23.98 22.28
N ALA A 32 9.32 -23.75 23.07
CA ALA A 32 8.31 -24.77 23.35
C ALA A 32 7.52 -25.17 22.09
N HIS A 33 7.20 -24.20 21.23
CA HIS A 33 6.52 -24.45 19.95
C HIS A 33 7.42 -25.22 18.98
N GLY A 34 8.67 -24.79 18.81
CA GLY A 34 9.64 -25.50 17.94
C GLY A 34 9.97 -26.92 18.41
N GLN A 35 9.80 -27.21 19.70
CA GLN A 35 9.99 -28.54 20.28
C GLN A 35 8.70 -29.39 20.34
N GLY A 36 7.56 -28.86 19.91
CA GLY A 36 6.27 -29.56 20.00
C GLY A 36 5.81 -29.86 21.43
N LYS A 37 6.27 -29.09 22.42
CA LYS A 37 5.96 -29.29 23.85
C LYS A 37 4.67 -28.60 24.29
N LEU A 38 4.04 -27.84 23.40
CA LEU A 38 2.79 -27.13 23.69
C LEU A 38 1.60 -28.07 23.56
N THR A 39 0.60 -27.87 24.42
CA THR A 39 -0.69 -28.55 24.26
C THR A 39 -1.44 -27.99 23.04
N LYS A 40 -2.41 -28.75 22.49
CA LYS A 40 -3.26 -28.28 21.38
C LYS A 40 -3.92 -26.92 21.65
N HIS A 41 -4.28 -26.64 22.91
CA HIS A 41 -4.86 -25.36 23.29
C HIS A 41 -3.82 -24.22 23.31
N GLN A 42 -2.55 -24.52 23.59
CA GLN A 42 -1.46 -23.53 23.67
C GLN A 42 -0.78 -23.26 22.33
N GLU A 43 -1.05 -24.06 21.29
CA GLU A 43 -0.37 -23.98 20.01
C GLU A 43 -0.45 -22.58 19.37
N HIS A 44 -1.62 -21.96 19.45
CA HIS A 44 -1.84 -20.60 18.95
C HIS A 44 -0.98 -19.55 19.69
N ILE A 45 -0.63 -19.79 20.95
CA ILE A 45 0.25 -18.91 21.75
C ILE A 45 1.69 -19.05 21.25
N GLY A 46 2.14 -20.28 21.01
CA GLY A 46 3.46 -20.57 20.43
C GLY A 46 3.65 -19.89 19.07
N GLN A 47 2.67 -20.03 18.18
CA GLN A 47 2.70 -19.41 16.86
C GLN A 47 2.73 -17.87 16.94
N ARG A 48 1.97 -17.27 17.87
CA ARG A 48 2.04 -15.82 18.13
C ARG A 48 3.42 -15.38 18.63
N CYS A 49 4.07 -16.18 19.49
CA CYS A 49 5.43 -15.89 19.97
C CYS A 49 6.44 -15.94 18.82
N VAL A 50 6.32 -16.90 17.89
CA VAL A 50 7.17 -16.96 16.69
C VAL A 50 6.98 -15.72 15.83
N HIS A 51 5.73 -15.35 15.52
CA HIS A 51 5.46 -14.16 14.70
C HIS A 51 5.99 -12.88 15.36
N LEU A 52 5.72 -12.70 16.66
CA LEU A 52 6.17 -11.52 17.39
C LEU A 52 7.70 -11.46 17.50
N GLY A 53 8.35 -12.59 17.80
CA GLY A 53 9.81 -12.67 17.88
C GLY A 53 10.49 -12.37 16.55
N SER A 54 10.00 -12.94 15.44
CA SER A 54 10.53 -12.68 14.10
C SER A 54 10.38 -11.20 13.69
N ALA A 55 9.24 -10.58 13.99
CA ALA A 55 9.03 -9.17 13.72
C ALA A 55 9.99 -8.26 14.51
N LEU A 56 10.17 -8.55 15.81
CA LEU A 56 11.09 -7.81 16.67
C LEU A 56 12.55 -7.98 16.24
N ILE A 57 12.95 -9.17 15.78
CA ILE A 57 14.29 -9.41 15.22
C ILE A 57 14.50 -8.55 13.97
N GLY A 58 13.52 -8.49 13.06
CA GLY A 58 13.62 -7.66 11.86
C GLY A 58 13.86 -6.19 12.18
N VAL A 59 13.07 -5.62 13.10
CA VAL A 59 13.23 -4.23 13.56
C VAL A 59 14.58 -4.02 14.25
N GLY A 60 14.96 -4.95 15.14
CA GLY A 60 16.24 -4.90 15.85
C GLY A 60 17.46 -4.97 14.93
N LEU A 61 17.42 -5.82 13.90
CA LEU A 61 18.49 -5.93 12.91
C LEU A 61 18.64 -4.63 12.11
N VAL A 62 17.54 -4.05 11.63
CA VAL A 62 17.58 -2.75 10.93
C VAL A 62 18.20 -1.69 11.84
N ALA A 63 17.73 -1.58 13.09
CA ALA A 63 18.25 -0.59 14.04
C ALA A 63 19.76 -0.79 14.34
N LEU A 64 20.20 -2.05 14.54
CA LEU A 64 21.61 -2.35 14.81
C LEU A 64 22.52 -2.09 13.61
N ILE A 65 22.04 -2.41 12.40
CA ILE A 65 22.76 -2.11 11.16
C ILE A 65 22.85 -0.60 10.96
N ASP A 66 21.75 0.12 11.18
CA ASP A 66 21.70 1.58 11.03
C ASP A 66 22.66 2.28 11.99
N GLU A 67 22.75 1.81 13.24
CA GLU A 67 23.72 2.28 14.24
C GLU A 67 25.16 1.96 13.82
N ALA A 68 25.43 0.70 13.47
CA ALA A 68 26.79 0.25 13.12
C ALA A 68 27.33 0.90 11.82
N THR A 69 26.45 1.23 10.88
CA THR A 69 26.82 1.88 9.61
C THR A 69 26.77 3.40 9.69
N GLY A 70 26.20 3.97 10.76
CA GLY A 70 25.85 5.38 10.83
C GLY A 70 24.77 5.79 9.82
N TYR A 71 24.04 4.85 9.22
CA TYR A 71 22.98 5.13 8.24
C TYR A 71 21.87 6.00 8.84
N GLN A 72 21.62 5.90 10.15
CA GLN A 72 20.70 6.80 10.86
C GLN A 72 21.04 8.29 10.69
N TYR A 73 22.30 8.66 10.45
CA TYR A 73 22.76 10.03 10.16
C TYR A 73 22.79 10.35 8.67
N ALA A 74 22.93 9.33 7.81
CA ALA A 74 22.87 9.46 6.36
C ALA A 74 21.44 9.49 5.82
N ARG A 75 20.47 9.01 6.61
CA ARG A 75 19.04 9.17 6.35
C ARG A 75 18.72 10.66 6.47
N GLU A 76 18.73 11.36 5.34
CA GLU A 76 18.28 12.75 5.24
C GLU A 76 16.93 12.87 5.98
N PRO A 77 16.88 13.58 7.13
CA PRO A 77 15.71 13.59 8.01
C PRO A 77 14.43 14.02 7.29
N ASN A 78 14.61 14.76 6.19
CA ASN A 78 13.53 15.31 5.39
C ASN A 78 13.45 14.69 3.98
N ALA A 79 14.20 13.66 3.60
CA ALA A 79 14.15 13.17 2.20
C ALA A 79 12.73 12.78 1.75
N LEU A 80 11.93 12.21 2.66
CA LEU A 80 10.52 11.92 2.38
C LEU A 80 9.67 13.20 2.31
N GLN A 81 9.87 14.14 3.22
CA GLN A 81 9.14 15.40 3.31
C GLN A 81 9.49 16.36 2.15
N ASP A 82 10.74 16.34 1.70
CA ASP A 82 11.26 17.02 0.53
C ASP A 82 10.72 16.39 -0.75
N LEU A 83 10.55 15.06 -0.78
CA LEU A 83 9.87 14.37 -1.88
C LEU A 83 8.38 14.71 -1.92
N ILE A 84 7.72 14.78 -0.75
CA ILE A 84 6.31 15.16 -0.61
C ILE A 84 6.10 16.62 -1.04
N SER A 85 6.93 17.56 -0.57
CA SER A 85 6.84 18.98 -0.95
C SER A 85 7.15 19.22 -2.44
N LYS A 86 8.00 18.39 -3.05
CA LYS A 86 8.20 18.40 -4.51
C LYS A 86 7.00 17.85 -5.27
N LEU A 87 6.17 16.98 -4.69
CA LEU A 87 5.02 16.33 -5.33
C LEU A 87 3.68 17.03 -5.07
N ILE A 88 3.51 17.71 -3.94
CA ILE A 88 2.26 18.32 -3.49
C ILE A 88 2.39 19.85 -3.42
N ARG A 89 1.36 20.56 -3.87
CA ARG A 89 1.24 22.03 -3.77
C ARG A 89 0.65 22.45 -2.43
N GLU A 90 0.93 23.68 -2.02
CA GLU A 90 0.31 24.28 -0.84
C GLU A 90 -1.20 24.53 -1.06
N GLU A 91 -1.60 24.85 -2.28
CA GLU A 91 -2.99 25.14 -2.67
C GLU A 91 -3.44 24.29 -3.87
N ALA A 92 -4.72 23.90 -3.86
CA ALA A 92 -5.33 23.14 -4.94
C ALA A 92 -5.53 24.01 -6.19
N ARG A 93 -5.23 23.45 -7.36
CA ARG A 93 -5.54 24.09 -8.65
C ARG A 93 -7.02 23.93 -9.01
N ASP A 94 -7.52 24.86 -9.83
CA ASP A 94 -8.72 24.68 -10.63
C ASP A 94 -8.79 23.30 -11.32
N TRP A 95 -10.00 22.78 -11.40
CA TRP A 95 -10.23 21.47 -11.98
C TRP A 95 -9.91 21.49 -13.48
N ASP A 96 -9.11 20.52 -13.91
CA ASP A 96 -8.74 20.33 -15.30
C ASP A 96 -8.88 18.85 -15.70
N ARG A 97 -9.30 18.61 -16.94
CA ARG A 97 -9.59 17.26 -17.42
C ARG A 97 -8.29 16.53 -17.75
N ARG A 98 -7.83 15.68 -16.83
CA ARG A 98 -6.62 14.85 -17.02
C ARG A 98 -6.86 13.53 -17.74
N PHE A 99 -8.05 12.95 -17.62
CA PHE A 99 -8.37 11.67 -18.25
C PHE A 99 -8.98 11.90 -19.62
N HIS A 100 -8.20 11.58 -20.66
CA HIS A 100 -8.64 11.64 -22.05
C HIS A 100 -9.67 10.54 -22.37
N PRO A 101 -10.54 10.74 -23.38
CA PRO A 101 -11.50 9.73 -23.83
C PRO A 101 -10.90 8.35 -24.09
N THR A 102 -9.66 8.30 -24.58
CA THR A 102 -8.89 7.09 -24.88
C THR A 102 -8.69 6.18 -23.67
N TYR A 103 -8.47 6.77 -22.48
CA TYR A 103 -8.37 6.03 -21.23
C TYR A 103 -9.69 5.33 -20.90
N TYR A 104 -10.79 6.08 -20.93
CA TYR A 104 -12.11 5.54 -20.61
C TYR A 104 -12.56 4.48 -21.61
N GLN A 105 -12.27 4.65 -22.91
CA GLN A 105 -12.51 3.64 -23.93
C GLN A 105 -11.75 2.33 -23.62
N ALA A 106 -10.47 2.43 -23.25
CA ALA A 106 -9.64 1.27 -22.93
C ALA A 106 -10.17 0.51 -21.70
N ILE A 107 -10.53 1.22 -20.62
CA ILE A 107 -11.07 0.58 -19.41
C ILE A 107 -12.48 0.01 -19.64
N CYS A 108 -13.36 0.74 -20.34
CA CYS A 108 -14.71 0.25 -20.63
C CYS A 108 -14.70 -1.02 -21.48
N LYS A 109 -13.75 -1.16 -22.41
CA LYS A 109 -13.56 -2.36 -23.22
C LYS A 109 -13.33 -3.62 -22.38
N LEU A 110 -12.60 -3.52 -21.26
CA LEU A 110 -12.31 -4.66 -20.37
C LEU A 110 -13.56 -5.30 -19.76
N PHE A 111 -14.68 -4.56 -19.72
CA PHE A 111 -15.97 -5.02 -19.19
C PHE A 111 -17.04 -5.16 -20.29
N GLY A 112 -16.67 -5.02 -21.56
CA GLY A 112 -17.62 -5.05 -22.68
C GLY A 112 -18.53 -3.82 -22.79
N PHE A 113 -18.16 -2.69 -22.17
CA PHE A 113 -18.93 -1.44 -22.26
C PHE A 113 -18.44 -0.58 -23.43
N HIS A 114 -19.38 0.10 -24.09
CA HIS A 114 -19.08 1.09 -25.12
C HIS A 114 -19.06 2.49 -24.50
N TYR A 115 -17.91 3.16 -24.58
CA TYR A 115 -17.77 4.57 -24.18
C TYR A 115 -18.31 5.48 -25.28
N GLY A 116 -19.25 6.38 -24.97
CA GLY A 116 -19.75 7.37 -25.92
C GLY A 116 -21.27 7.52 -26.03
N ASN A 117 -22.06 6.67 -25.36
CA ASN A 117 -23.50 6.91 -25.26
C ASN A 117 -23.73 8.10 -24.34
N GLN A 118 -24.12 9.24 -24.92
CA GLN A 118 -24.33 10.53 -24.25
C GLN A 118 -25.30 10.49 -23.05
N HIS A 119 -25.95 9.36 -22.81
CA HIS A 119 -26.96 9.15 -21.76
C HIS A 119 -26.63 8.05 -20.74
N ARG A 120 -25.44 7.43 -20.78
CA ARG A 120 -25.07 6.40 -19.78
C ARG A 120 -23.89 6.87 -18.93
N ALA A 121 -24.14 7.03 -17.63
CA ALA A 121 -23.10 7.29 -16.64
C ALA A 121 -22.05 6.16 -16.67
N LEU A 122 -20.78 6.52 -16.47
CA LEU A 122 -19.72 5.53 -16.37
C LEU A 122 -20.00 4.61 -15.17
N PRO A 123 -19.83 3.29 -15.33
CA PRO A 123 -19.92 2.36 -14.21
C PRO A 123 -18.98 2.74 -13.06
N SER A 124 -19.47 2.64 -11.82
CA SER A 124 -18.70 2.99 -10.60
C SER A 124 -17.36 2.24 -10.51
N ILE A 125 -17.26 1.05 -11.10
CA ILE A 125 -16.03 0.26 -11.16
C ILE A 125 -14.88 1.01 -11.84
N VAL A 126 -15.15 1.87 -12.83
CA VAL A 126 -14.09 2.67 -13.50
C VAL A 126 -13.44 3.64 -12.52
N GLY A 127 -14.22 4.21 -11.60
CA GLY A 127 -13.69 5.05 -10.52
C GLY A 127 -12.78 4.27 -9.59
N LYS A 128 -13.17 3.05 -9.20
CA LYS A 128 -12.36 2.17 -8.34
C LYS A 128 -11.05 1.76 -9.01
N ILE A 129 -11.07 1.43 -10.30
CA ILE A 129 -9.87 1.09 -11.08
C ILE A 129 -8.91 2.27 -11.13
N THR A 130 -9.44 3.46 -11.39
CA THR A 130 -8.65 4.70 -11.41
C THR A 130 -8.04 4.97 -10.04
N GLU A 131 -8.78 4.76 -8.96
CA GLU A 131 -8.26 4.91 -7.60
C GLU A 131 -7.13 3.92 -7.28
N THR A 132 -7.31 2.63 -7.61
CA THR A 132 -6.35 1.57 -7.31
C THR A 132 -5.07 1.68 -8.16
N TRP A 133 -5.21 1.75 -9.48
CA TRP A 133 -4.08 1.54 -10.40
C TRP A 133 -3.38 2.83 -10.82
N ILE A 134 -4.00 4.00 -10.57
CA ILE A 134 -3.40 5.29 -10.93
C ILE A 134 -3.04 6.05 -9.68
N TYR A 135 -4.00 6.34 -8.80
CA TYR A 135 -3.71 7.12 -7.60
C TYR A 135 -2.88 6.33 -6.58
N LYS A 136 -3.37 5.17 -6.10
CA LYS A 136 -2.66 4.39 -5.06
C LYS A 136 -1.35 3.75 -5.54
N ALA A 137 -1.21 3.49 -6.84
CA ALA A 137 0.00 2.90 -7.40
C ALA A 137 1.19 3.88 -7.42
N VAL A 138 0.90 5.16 -7.66
CA VAL A 138 1.92 6.20 -7.88
C VAL A 138 2.15 7.04 -6.63
N VAL A 139 1.06 7.37 -5.95
CA VAL A 139 1.07 8.31 -4.86
C VAL A 139 1.15 7.53 -3.54
N PRO A 140 2.17 7.79 -2.70
CA PRO A 140 2.27 7.21 -1.36
C PRO A 140 0.94 7.35 -0.59
N SER A 141 0.57 6.32 0.16
CA SER A 141 -0.67 6.28 0.94
C SER A 141 -0.81 7.48 1.89
N GLU A 142 0.30 7.91 2.45
CA GLU A 142 0.44 9.05 3.35
C GLU A 142 -0.03 10.34 2.68
N ILE A 143 0.33 10.54 1.41
CA ILE A 143 -0.09 11.69 0.61
C ILE A 143 -1.58 11.62 0.27
N VAL A 144 -2.08 10.43 -0.07
CA VAL A 144 -3.51 10.23 -0.38
C VAL A 144 -4.38 10.56 0.84
N GLU A 145 -3.96 10.13 2.03
CA GLU A 145 -4.65 10.42 3.29
C GLU A 145 -4.54 11.90 3.67
N GLU A 146 -3.37 12.51 3.50
CA GLU A 146 -3.19 13.95 3.76
C GLU A 146 -4.09 14.82 2.88
N ILE A 147 -4.19 14.51 1.59
CA ILE A 147 -5.10 15.21 0.66
C ILE A 147 -6.57 15.02 1.07
N ARG A 148 -6.97 13.79 1.47
CA ARG A 148 -8.34 13.52 1.97
C ARG A 148 -8.64 14.32 3.24
N ALA A 149 -7.66 14.45 4.14
CA ALA A 149 -7.80 15.19 5.38
C ALA A 149 -7.95 16.70 5.13
N ARG A 150 -7.26 17.25 4.12
CA ARG A 150 -7.35 18.67 3.76
C ARG A 150 -8.77 19.04 3.31
N LYS A 151 -9.36 18.38 2.30
CA LYS A 151 -10.77 18.60 1.87
C LYS A 151 -11.36 17.43 1.07
N LYS A 152 -12.64 17.11 1.32
CA LYS A 152 -13.38 16.01 0.66
C LYS A 152 -13.87 16.28 -0.77
N SER A 153 -14.00 17.55 -1.18
CA SER A 153 -14.62 17.92 -2.48
C SER A 153 -13.64 17.93 -3.65
N GLU A 154 -12.35 18.13 -3.38
CA GLU A 154 -11.30 18.32 -4.39
C GLU A 154 -10.70 16.97 -4.82
N LYS A 155 -10.24 16.90 -6.07
CA LYS A 155 -9.66 15.70 -6.65
C LYS A 155 -8.15 15.64 -6.39
N LEU A 156 -7.61 14.44 -6.27
CA LEU A 156 -6.20 14.22 -5.93
C LEU A 156 -5.22 14.95 -6.87
N HIS A 157 -5.49 14.95 -8.18
CA HIS A 157 -4.62 15.61 -9.16
C HIS A 157 -4.57 17.14 -9.01
N GLN A 158 -5.55 17.77 -8.35
CA GLN A 158 -5.55 19.22 -8.12
C GLN A 158 -4.47 19.65 -7.13
N TRP A 159 -4.00 18.74 -6.28
CA TRP A 159 -2.99 18.98 -5.26
C TRP A 159 -1.57 18.65 -5.73
N LEU A 160 -1.40 18.12 -6.93
CA LEU A 160 -0.08 17.70 -7.44
C LEU A 160 0.66 18.86 -8.09
N THR A 161 1.98 18.94 -7.87
CA THR A 161 2.85 19.93 -8.52
C THR A 161 2.92 19.69 -10.03
N ASP A 162 3.11 20.77 -10.79
CA ASP A 162 3.28 20.68 -12.26
C ASP A 162 4.53 19.92 -12.65
N ASP A 163 5.59 20.09 -11.85
CA ASP A 163 6.90 19.57 -12.21
C ASP A 163 7.07 18.09 -11.89
N ALA A 164 6.76 17.64 -10.69
CA ALA A 164 6.97 16.23 -10.36
C ALA A 164 5.65 15.46 -10.40
N GLY A 165 4.63 15.98 -9.70
CA GLY A 165 3.40 15.23 -9.43
C GLY A 165 2.56 14.95 -10.66
N LEU A 166 2.25 15.97 -11.47
CA LEU A 166 1.41 15.81 -12.65
C LEU A 166 2.12 15.03 -13.76
N ARG A 167 3.40 15.29 -14.03
CA ARG A 167 4.17 14.51 -15.01
C ARG A 167 4.22 13.02 -14.65
N LEU A 168 4.36 12.71 -13.36
CA LEU A 168 4.35 11.33 -12.88
C LEU A 168 2.96 10.69 -13.03
N LEU A 169 1.90 11.43 -12.69
CA LEU A 169 0.52 10.99 -12.86
C LEU A 169 0.18 10.73 -14.32
N GLU A 170 0.56 11.62 -15.23
CA GLU A 170 0.33 11.50 -16.67
C GLU A 170 1.04 10.26 -17.25
N LYS A 171 2.30 10.02 -16.88
CA LYS A 171 3.02 8.79 -17.25
C LYS A 171 2.29 7.53 -16.79
N GLN A 172 1.75 7.54 -15.57
CA GLN A 172 0.98 6.39 -15.08
C GLN A 172 -0.34 6.21 -15.85
N ILE A 173 -1.05 7.30 -16.13
CA ILE A 173 -2.27 7.24 -16.95
C ILE A 173 -1.96 6.60 -18.30
N ASP A 174 -0.86 6.98 -18.94
CA ASP A 174 -0.42 6.42 -20.22
C ASP A 174 -0.04 4.93 -20.11
N ALA A 175 0.70 4.56 -19.07
CA ALA A 175 1.09 3.17 -18.82
C ALA A 175 -0.14 2.27 -18.59
N VAL A 176 -1.05 2.69 -17.71
CA VAL A 176 -2.30 1.97 -17.41
C VAL A 176 -3.20 1.90 -18.66
N THR A 177 -3.30 2.99 -19.42
CA THR A 177 -4.04 3.01 -20.69
C THR A 177 -3.47 2.00 -21.68
N THR A 178 -2.15 1.92 -21.79
CA THR A 178 -1.46 1.00 -22.70
C THR A 178 -1.69 -0.45 -22.29
N LEU A 179 -1.57 -0.77 -21.00
CA LEU A 179 -1.88 -2.09 -20.47
C LEU A 179 -3.33 -2.46 -20.76
N ALA A 180 -4.29 -1.59 -20.42
CA ALA A 180 -5.72 -1.81 -20.67
C ALA A 180 -6.03 -2.05 -22.15
N LYS A 181 -5.39 -1.32 -23.08
CA LYS A 181 -5.56 -1.54 -24.53
C LYS A 181 -5.08 -2.93 -24.97
N SER A 182 -3.98 -3.40 -24.38
CA SER A 182 -3.33 -4.67 -24.71
C SER A 182 -3.92 -5.90 -24.01
N SER A 183 -4.79 -5.68 -23.02
CA SER A 183 -5.40 -6.74 -22.22
C SER A 183 -6.66 -7.31 -22.87
N VAL A 184 -6.87 -8.61 -22.66
CA VAL A 184 -8.02 -9.34 -23.20
C VAL A 184 -9.27 -9.11 -22.35
N ASP A 185 -9.12 -9.19 -21.02
CA ASP A 185 -10.17 -9.00 -20.04
C ASP A 185 -9.63 -8.29 -18.78
N TYR A 186 -10.50 -8.05 -17.80
CA TYR A 186 -10.11 -7.41 -16.55
C TYR A 186 -9.09 -8.23 -15.73
N ARG A 187 -9.12 -9.57 -15.79
CA ARG A 187 -8.19 -10.41 -15.02
C ARG A 187 -6.77 -10.32 -15.57
N ASP A 188 -6.63 -10.37 -16.90
CA ASP A 188 -5.36 -10.16 -17.59
C ASP A 188 -4.82 -8.74 -17.32
N PHE A 189 -5.70 -7.72 -17.37
CA PHE A 189 -5.33 -6.35 -17.01
C PHE A 189 -4.81 -6.23 -15.56
N GLU A 190 -5.53 -6.81 -14.60
CA GLU A 190 -5.17 -6.79 -13.18
C GLU A 190 -3.83 -7.48 -12.92
N ALA A 191 -3.58 -8.63 -13.54
CA ALA A 191 -2.30 -9.34 -13.42
C ALA A 191 -1.13 -8.52 -13.99
N ARG A 192 -1.30 -7.93 -15.17
CA ARG A 192 -0.28 -7.09 -15.79
C ARG A 192 0.01 -5.83 -14.98
N CYS A 193 -1.04 -5.18 -14.43
CA CYS A 193 -0.86 -4.03 -13.57
C CYS A 193 -0.17 -4.41 -12.25
N THR A 194 -0.51 -5.56 -11.67
CA THR A 194 0.17 -6.10 -10.49
C THR A 194 1.65 -6.32 -10.79
N GLN A 195 1.98 -6.96 -11.91
CA GLN A 195 3.37 -7.18 -12.30
C GLN A 195 4.15 -5.89 -12.59
N ALA A 196 3.50 -4.90 -13.22
CA ALA A 196 4.15 -3.65 -13.61
C ALA A 196 4.32 -2.66 -12.45
N PHE A 197 3.39 -2.64 -11.48
CA PHE A 197 3.30 -1.56 -10.49
C PHE A 197 3.42 -2.03 -9.03
N CYS A 198 3.28 -3.31 -8.70
CA CYS A 198 3.46 -3.75 -7.31
C CYS A 198 4.93 -3.72 -6.90
N LYS A 199 5.18 -3.14 -5.72
CA LYS A 199 6.49 -3.11 -5.06
C LYS A 199 6.92 -4.53 -4.67
N PRO A 200 8.23 -4.84 -4.65
CA PRO A 200 8.74 -6.13 -4.17
C PRO A 200 8.22 -6.41 -2.75
N GLY A 201 7.42 -7.48 -2.58
CA GLY A 201 6.81 -7.88 -1.31
C GLY A 201 5.28 -8.08 -1.32
N GLN A 202 4.57 -7.63 -2.36
CA GLN A 202 3.17 -8.03 -2.58
C GLN A 202 3.09 -9.26 -3.50
N GLN A 203 2.31 -10.26 -3.08
CA GLN A 203 2.22 -11.58 -3.71
C GLN A 203 1.86 -11.50 -5.20
N LEU A 204 2.76 -12.00 -6.05
CA LEU A 204 2.49 -12.26 -7.47
C LEU A 204 1.54 -13.46 -7.57
N SER A 205 0.31 -13.25 -8.04
CA SER A 205 -0.52 -14.35 -8.54
C SER A 205 -0.12 -14.65 -9.98
N MET A 206 0.51 -15.81 -10.18
CA MET A 206 0.89 -16.28 -11.51
C MET A 206 -0.39 -16.76 -12.24
N ILE A 207 -0.91 -15.95 -13.17
CA ILE A 207 -1.98 -16.37 -14.08
C ILE A 207 -1.35 -17.10 -15.26
N TYR A 208 -1.64 -18.40 -15.41
CA TYR A 208 -1.22 -19.17 -16.58
C TYR A 208 -2.25 -18.97 -17.72
N PRO A 209 -1.83 -18.70 -18.96
CA PRO A 209 -2.74 -18.67 -20.11
C PRO A 209 -3.31 -20.08 -20.34
N GLN A 210 -4.63 -20.21 -20.34
CA GLN A 210 -5.29 -21.45 -20.74
C GLN A 210 -4.92 -21.73 -22.19
N GLY A 211 -4.01 -22.69 -22.40
CA GLY A 211 -3.65 -23.16 -23.74
C GLY A 211 -4.90 -23.70 -24.42
N GLY A 212 -5.26 -23.12 -25.56
CA GLY A 212 -6.34 -23.62 -26.39
C GLY A 212 -6.09 -25.07 -26.75
N VAL A 213 -6.98 -25.95 -26.30
CA VAL A 213 -7.09 -27.31 -26.82
C VAL A 213 -7.79 -27.18 -28.18
N GLN A 214 -7.07 -27.50 -29.25
CA GLN A 214 -7.67 -27.80 -30.56
C GLN A 214 -8.34 -29.18 -30.50
#